data_AF-A0A956RUS1-F1
#
_entry.id   AF-A0A956RUS1-F1
#
_cell.length_a   1.000
_cell.length_b   1.000
_cell.length_c   1.000
_cell.angle_alpha   90.00
_cell.angle_beta   90.00
_cell.angle_gamma   90.00
#
_symmetry.space_group_name_H-M   'P 1'
#
loop_
_entity.id
_entity.type
_entity.pdbx_description
1 polymer ?
#
loop_
_entity_poly.entity_id
_entity_poly.type
_entity_poly.pdbx_seq_one_letter_code
_entity_poly.pdbx_strand_id
1 'polypeptide(L)'
;MNARFQRLNFSEEFRHFISKCRSKHPTLRGMLACLFSHLFFSGLQTTDGSPLKTRRLDNFFRTVESKKSGEIKVDLWKALLIPFLLWTLLVTLSLVWNFTYINSNTIELAKDRGNSFFRQIELTRLWNAQHGGVYVPVTEKTQPNPYLNDPSRDIVTSEGIHLTKINPAYMTRQIAEISNQQNDILVHLTSLDPIRPENYPDSWEEAALKSFEKGVREKIELVKQDSVHFFRYMAPLTMQESCMQCHHESGVQVGATRGGISISLPSQKMLAAQTKNKKNLFILHLVVYLFGTACLLFFHSYASFHYTALVQSQKKAALAYRDALTGIANRRQFEETLALEWRRAKRINAPISMIMIDIDHFKNFNDTYGHQAGDECLKKVAAVLNNTVTRPGDLVARYGGEEFAVILTTGNRGALLLAQKMRLKISKLQIHHELTESDRHITISLGVATQYPASESSPAELIEEADKALYRAKNEGRNKTRYRGRELYMS
;
A
#
# COMPACT_ATOMS: atom_id res chain seq x y z
N MET A 1 -8.14 -15.81 -36.12
CA MET A 1 -8.45 -14.38 -35.87
C MET A 1 -7.66 -13.92 -34.67
N ASN A 2 -6.65 -13.08 -34.89
CA ASN A 2 -5.79 -12.49 -33.87
C ASN A 2 -6.57 -11.43 -33.07
N ALA A 3 -6.79 -11.65 -31.78
CA ALA A 3 -7.33 -10.62 -30.88
C ALA A 3 -6.19 -9.71 -30.40
N ARG A 4 -6.17 -8.49 -30.96
CA ARG A 4 -5.32 -7.36 -30.58
C ARG A 4 -5.64 -6.96 -29.13
N PHE A 5 -4.71 -7.14 -28.20
CA PHE A 5 -4.75 -6.47 -26.89
C PHE A 5 -4.57 -4.97 -27.09
N GLN A 6 -5.61 -4.18 -26.82
CA GLN A 6 -5.51 -2.73 -26.67
C GLN A 6 -4.62 -2.41 -25.45
N ARG A 7 -3.51 -1.72 -25.69
CA ARG A 7 -2.72 -1.07 -24.62
C ARG A 7 -3.57 0.06 -24.03
N LEU A 8 -4.06 -0.12 -22.82
CA LEU A 8 -4.58 0.96 -22.00
C LEU A 8 -3.43 1.95 -21.72
N ASN A 9 -3.55 3.17 -22.25
CA ASN A 9 -2.61 4.27 -22.05
C ASN A 9 -2.70 4.83 -20.61
N PHE A 10 -2.14 4.09 -19.64
CA PHE A 10 -2.01 4.49 -18.24
C PHE A 10 -1.16 5.77 -18.01
N SER A 11 -0.56 6.35 -19.07
CA SER A 11 0.43 7.43 -18.96
C SER A 11 -0.17 8.84 -18.83
N GLU A 12 -1.43 9.06 -19.21
CA GLU A 12 -2.06 10.39 -19.17
C GLU A 12 -2.80 10.66 -17.85
N GLU A 13 -3.59 9.70 -17.36
CA GLU A 13 -4.25 9.80 -16.06
C GLU A 13 -3.22 9.91 -14.91
N PHE A 14 -2.09 9.21 -15.03
CA PHE A 14 -1.00 9.30 -14.08
C PHE A 14 -0.27 10.65 -14.10
N ARG A 15 -0.10 11.26 -15.29
CA ARG A 15 0.43 12.63 -15.42
C ARG A 15 -0.51 13.65 -14.78
N HIS A 16 -1.82 13.44 -14.89
CA HIS A 16 -2.83 14.26 -14.24
C HIS A 16 -2.77 14.12 -12.70
N PHE A 17 -2.60 12.91 -12.19
CA PHE A 17 -2.46 12.64 -10.75
C PHE A 17 -1.19 13.29 -10.14
N ILE A 18 -0.04 13.12 -10.80
CA ILE A 18 1.24 13.74 -10.39
C ILE A 18 1.16 15.28 -10.42
N SER A 19 0.45 15.85 -11.40
CA SER A 19 0.21 17.29 -11.51
C SER A 19 -0.60 17.83 -10.33
N LYS A 20 -1.66 17.12 -9.92
CA LYS A 20 -2.53 17.48 -8.78
C LYS A 20 -1.81 17.39 -7.43
N CYS A 21 -0.82 16.49 -7.29
CA CYS A 21 -0.01 16.37 -6.07
C CYS A 21 1.08 17.46 -5.91
N ARG A 22 1.25 18.39 -6.86
CA ARG A 22 2.32 19.41 -6.82
C ARG A 22 2.23 20.42 -5.66
N SER A 23 1.10 20.56 -4.96
CA SER A 23 0.88 21.74 -4.11
C SER A 23 0.76 21.53 -2.59
N LYS A 24 0.72 20.29 -2.05
CA LYS A 24 0.38 20.13 -0.61
C LYS A 24 1.34 19.36 0.30
N HIS A 25 2.11 18.35 -0.13
CA HIS A 25 2.94 17.56 0.81
C HIS A 25 4.27 17.03 0.22
N PRO A 26 5.43 17.63 0.56
CA PRO A 26 6.74 17.18 0.06
C PRO A 26 7.22 15.83 0.62
N THR A 27 6.67 15.37 1.74
CA THR A 27 7.00 14.08 2.39
C THR A 27 6.42 12.87 1.65
N LEU A 28 5.18 12.98 1.15
CA LEU A 28 4.52 11.92 0.39
C LEU A 28 5.22 11.66 -0.96
N ARG A 29 5.82 12.71 -1.55
CA ARG A 29 6.57 12.66 -2.81
C ARG A 29 7.84 11.81 -2.70
N GLY A 30 8.59 11.92 -1.61
CA GLY A 30 9.80 11.12 -1.39
C GLY A 30 9.47 9.65 -1.17
N MET A 31 8.41 9.38 -0.43
CA MET A 31 8.02 8.01 -0.07
C MET A 31 7.46 7.22 -1.25
N LEU A 32 6.56 7.83 -2.05
CA LEU A 32 6.00 7.20 -3.26
C LEU A 32 7.04 7.03 -4.37
N ALA A 33 7.97 7.99 -4.52
CA ALA A 33 9.04 7.88 -5.51
C ALA A 33 10.03 6.74 -5.17
N CYS A 34 10.35 6.54 -3.89
CA CYS A 34 11.25 5.48 -3.42
C CYS A 34 10.60 4.08 -3.50
N LEU A 35 9.32 3.98 -3.14
CA LEU A 35 8.54 2.74 -3.27
C LEU A 35 8.39 2.31 -4.74
N PHE A 36 8.09 3.25 -5.66
CA PHE A 36 7.96 2.92 -7.08
C PHE A 36 9.30 2.64 -7.78
N SER A 37 10.38 3.34 -7.41
CA SER A 37 11.70 3.06 -8.00
C SER A 37 12.23 1.68 -7.59
N HIS A 38 11.92 1.19 -6.38
CA HIS A 38 12.35 -0.13 -5.97
C HIS A 38 11.40 -1.26 -6.39
N LEU A 39 10.09 -1.02 -6.53
CA LEU A 39 9.14 -2.05 -6.96
C LEU A 39 9.13 -2.29 -8.49
N PHE A 40 9.53 -1.32 -9.31
CA PHE A 40 9.46 -1.44 -10.78
C PHE A 40 10.81 -1.42 -11.52
N PHE A 41 11.89 -0.91 -10.93
CA PHE A 41 13.19 -0.79 -11.62
C PHE A 41 14.30 -1.71 -11.08
N SER A 42 14.05 -2.49 -10.03
CA SER A 42 15.00 -3.45 -9.44
C SER A 42 15.16 -4.75 -10.25
N GLY A 43 15.20 -4.65 -11.58
CA GLY A 43 15.39 -5.82 -12.45
C GLY A 43 15.60 -5.54 -13.94
N LEU A 44 15.63 -4.27 -14.37
CA LEU A 44 15.84 -3.94 -15.79
C LEU A 44 17.31 -3.57 -16.02
N GLN A 45 18.09 -4.53 -16.52
CA GLN A 45 19.37 -4.29 -17.18
C GLN A 45 19.12 -3.90 -18.65
N THR A 46 19.93 -3.01 -19.20
CA THR A 46 20.03 -2.85 -20.66
C THR A 46 20.65 -4.12 -21.26
N THR A 47 20.43 -4.37 -22.56
CA THR A 47 20.97 -5.56 -23.27
C THR A 47 22.50 -5.64 -23.28
N ASP A 48 23.21 -4.61 -22.79
CA ASP A 48 24.66 -4.55 -22.65
C ASP A 48 25.17 -4.65 -21.20
N GLY A 49 24.30 -4.88 -20.21
CA GLY A 49 24.68 -5.05 -18.81
C GLY A 49 25.09 -3.77 -18.07
N SER A 50 24.89 -2.59 -18.66
CA SER A 50 25.16 -1.31 -17.98
C SER A 50 23.98 -0.85 -17.09
N PRO A 51 24.22 -0.22 -15.93
CA PRO A 51 23.14 0.30 -15.10
C PRO A 51 22.49 1.52 -15.78
N LEU A 52 21.14 1.53 -15.85
CA LEU A 52 20.32 2.64 -16.36
C LEU A 52 20.64 3.94 -15.58
N LYS A 53 21.48 4.80 -16.16
CA LYS A 53 21.83 6.12 -15.59
C LYS A 53 20.63 7.06 -15.65
N THR A 54 19.88 7.15 -14.56
CA THR A 54 18.84 8.16 -14.37
C THR A 54 19.44 9.52 -14.02
N ARG A 55 19.98 10.22 -15.03
CA ARG A 55 20.55 11.59 -14.94
C ARG A 55 19.59 12.63 -14.30
N ARG A 56 18.29 12.34 -14.22
CA ARG A 56 17.25 13.17 -13.56
C ARG A 56 17.16 12.95 -12.03
N LEU A 57 17.58 11.80 -11.50
CA LEU A 57 17.57 11.53 -10.06
C LEU A 57 18.78 12.18 -9.38
N ASP A 58 19.95 12.16 -10.00
CA ASP A 58 21.17 12.77 -9.45
C ASP A 58 21.06 14.30 -9.27
N ASN A 59 20.44 14.99 -10.25
CA ASN A 59 20.16 16.43 -10.13
C ASN A 59 19.10 16.72 -9.06
N PHE A 60 18.16 15.80 -8.82
CA PHE A 60 17.15 15.94 -7.77
C PHE A 60 17.78 15.82 -6.38
N PHE A 61 18.66 14.85 -6.16
CA PHE A 61 19.39 14.71 -4.89
C PHE A 61 20.30 15.90 -4.58
N ARG A 62 21.04 16.42 -5.58
CA ARG A 62 21.87 17.63 -5.42
C ARG A 62 21.06 18.89 -5.06
N THR A 63 19.83 19.01 -5.57
CA THR A 63 18.96 20.15 -5.25
C THR A 63 18.35 20.04 -3.85
N VAL A 64 18.22 18.82 -3.33
CA VAL A 64 17.76 18.57 -1.94
C VAL A 64 18.90 18.79 -0.93
N GLU A 65 20.14 18.45 -1.29
CA GLU A 65 21.34 18.71 -0.46
C GLU A 65 21.62 20.21 -0.25
N SER A 66 21.34 21.06 -1.25
CA SER A 66 21.58 22.51 -1.13
C SER A 66 20.49 23.26 -0.34
N LYS A 67 19.41 22.59 0.07
CA LYS A 67 18.26 23.20 0.76
C LYS A 67 17.78 22.30 1.92
N LYS A 68 18.62 22.15 2.95
CA LYS A 68 18.26 22.12 4.38
C LYS A 68 19.43 21.54 5.17
N SER A 69 20.15 22.41 5.87
CA SER A 69 20.92 22.11 7.07
C SER A 69 20.00 21.81 8.27
N GLY A 70 18.96 21.01 8.05
CA GLY A 70 18.00 20.61 9.07
C GLY A 70 17.69 19.14 8.85
N GLU A 71 18.16 18.29 9.75
CA GLU A 71 17.87 16.85 9.77
C GLU A 71 16.37 16.63 9.62
N ILE A 72 15.93 16.19 8.44
CA ILE A 72 14.56 15.72 8.25
C ILE A 72 14.48 14.36 8.93
N LYS A 73 14.13 14.34 10.22
CA LYS A 73 13.70 13.12 10.90
C LYS A 73 12.40 12.66 10.24
N VAL A 74 12.49 11.70 9.33
CA VAL A 74 11.32 11.00 8.81
C VAL A 74 10.77 10.14 9.94
N ASP A 75 9.65 10.56 10.51
CA ASP A 75 8.94 9.82 11.54
C ASP A 75 8.23 8.62 10.89
N LEU A 76 8.99 7.54 10.70
CA LEU A 76 8.57 6.31 10.03
C LEU A 76 7.28 5.72 10.64
N TRP A 77 6.99 5.98 11.92
CA TRP A 77 5.76 5.51 12.58
C TRP A 77 4.50 6.18 12.02
N LYS A 78 4.57 7.47 11.65
CA LYS A 78 3.44 8.15 10.99
C LYS A 78 3.11 7.54 9.63
N ALA A 79 4.09 6.90 9.00
CA ALA A 79 3.90 6.22 7.74
C ALA A 79 3.14 4.88 7.87
N LEU A 80 3.08 4.29 9.08
CA LEU A 80 2.33 3.06 9.36
C LEU A 80 0.85 3.32 9.67
N LEU A 81 0.51 4.52 10.16
CA LEU A 81 -0.84 4.87 10.60
C LEU A 81 -1.88 4.73 9.48
N ILE A 82 -1.60 5.30 8.30
CA ILE A 82 -2.54 5.28 7.17
C ILE A 82 -2.78 3.85 6.67
N PRO A 83 -1.75 3.03 6.37
CA PRO A 83 -1.93 1.63 6.01
C PRO A 83 -2.70 0.82 7.05
N PHE A 84 -2.42 1.01 8.34
CA PHE A 84 -3.10 0.30 9.42
C PHE A 84 -4.59 0.67 9.51
N LEU A 85 -4.93 1.96 9.38
CA LEU A 85 -6.32 2.43 9.36
C LEU A 85 -7.08 1.90 8.14
N LEU A 86 -6.45 1.92 6.95
CA LEU A 86 -7.04 1.37 5.73
C LEU A 86 -7.27 -0.14 5.85
N TRP A 87 -6.31 -0.87 6.41
CA TRP A 87 -6.43 -2.31 6.68
C TRP A 87 -7.60 -2.62 7.63
N THR A 88 -7.67 -1.87 8.75
CA THR A 88 -8.74 -2.03 9.74
C THR A 88 -10.11 -1.72 9.14
N LEU A 89 -10.23 -0.64 8.37
CA LEU A 89 -11.47 -0.26 7.70
C LEU A 89 -11.90 -1.34 6.69
N LEU A 90 -10.99 -1.84 5.87
CA LEU A 90 -11.26 -2.87 4.86
C LEU A 90 -11.82 -4.15 5.50
N VAL A 91 -11.15 -4.67 6.52
CA VAL A 91 -11.57 -5.91 7.20
C VAL A 91 -12.91 -5.71 7.92
N THR A 92 -13.12 -4.54 8.54
CA THR A 92 -14.36 -4.23 9.24
C THR A 92 -15.54 -4.10 8.28
N LEU A 93 -15.38 -3.40 7.15
CA LEU A 93 -16.42 -3.30 6.12
C LEU A 93 -16.76 -4.67 5.54
N SER A 94 -15.76 -5.51 5.28
CA SER A 94 -15.97 -6.88 4.82
C SER A 94 -16.76 -7.71 5.84
N LEU A 95 -16.42 -7.62 7.14
CA LEU A 95 -17.13 -8.33 8.20
C LEU A 95 -18.60 -7.89 8.32
N VAL A 96 -18.84 -6.58 8.33
CA VAL A 96 -20.19 -6.00 8.42
C VAL A 96 -21.03 -6.41 7.23
N TRP A 97 -20.49 -6.30 6.01
CA TRP A 97 -21.16 -6.75 4.79
C TRP A 97 -21.56 -8.22 4.88
N ASN A 98 -20.63 -9.09 5.28
CA ASN A 98 -20.94 -10.52 5.34
C ASN A 98 -21.96 -10.85 6.44
N PHE A 99 -21.97 -10.12 7.56
CA PHE A 99 -22.99 -10.28 8.60
C PHE A 99 -24.38 -9.86 8.13
N THR A 100 -24.49 -8.74 7.40
CA THR A 100 -25.76 -8.32 6.81
C THR A 100 -26.22 -9.30 5.73
N TYR A 101 -25.30 -9.81 4.91
CA TYR A 101 -25.58 -10.84 3.91
C TYR A 101 -26.14 -12.12 4.53
N ILE A 102 -25.48 -12.64 5.58
CA ILE A 102 -25.97 -13.83 6.31
C ILE A 102 -27.37 -13.59 6.90
N ASN A 103 -27.66 -12.38 7.41
CA ASN A 103 -28.98 -12.03 7.92
C ASN A 103 -30.04 -12.08 6.82
N SER A 104 -29.81 -11.37 5.72
CA SER A 104 -30.74 -11.29 4.60
C SER A 104 -31.00 -12.66 4.00
N ASN A 105 -29.96 -13.47 3.75
CA ASN A 105 -30.09 -14.82 3.21
C ASN A 105 -30.89 -15.75 4.13
N THR A 106 -30.81 -15.56 5.46
CA THR A 106 -31.59 -16.39 6.39
C THR A 106 -33.09 -16.10 6.27
N ILE A 107 -33.45 -14.83 6.12
CA ILE A 107 -34.85 -14.40 5.92
C ILE A 107 -35.34 -14.83 4.54
N GLU A 108 -34.53 -14.68 3.49
CA GLU A 108 -34.86 -15.10 2.13
C GLU A 108 -35.09 -16.62 2.05
N LEU A 109 -34.22 -17.42 2.68
CA LEU A 109 -34.40 -18.86 2.77
C LEU A 109 -35.71 -19.24 3.49
N ALA A 110 -36.06 -18.53 4.57
CA ALA A 110 -37.32 -18.77 5.27
C ALA A 110 -38.52 -18.40 4.40
N LYS A 111 -38.41 -17.30 3.65
CA LYS A 111 -39.42 -16.82 2.71
C LYS A 111 -39.67 -17.82 1.59
N ASP A 112 -38.61 -18.31 0.94
CA ASP A 112 -38.71 -19.27 -0.15
C ASP A 112 -39.32 -20.59 0.31
N ARG A 113 -38.95 -21.06 1.51
CA ARG A 113 -39.55 -22.24 2.11
C ARG A 113 -41.04 -22.04 2.40
N GLY A 114 -41.43 -20.89 2.94
CA GLY A 114 -42.82 -20.52 3.18
C GLY A 114 -43.63 -20.45 1.88
N ASN A 115 -43.14 -19.73 0.88
CA ASN A 115 -43.75 -19.61 -0.44
C ASN A 115 -43.88 -20.97 -1.14
N SER A 116 -42.86 -21.83 -1.08
CA SER A 116 -42.91 -23.16 -1.68
C SER A 116 -44.01 -24.03 -1.05
N PHE A 117 -44.12 -24.00 0.28
CA PHE A 117 -45.16 -24.74 1.00
C PHE A 117 -46.56 -24.17 0.75
N PHE A 118 -46.69 -22.83 0.71
CA PHE A 118 -47.92 -22.15 0.32
C PHE A 118 -48.39 -22.58 -1.07
N ARG A 119 -47.50 -22.50 -2.07
CA ARG A 119 -47.81 -22.89 -3.45
C ARG A 119 -48.22 -24.35 -3.58
N GLN A 120 -47.60 -25.24 -2.81
CA GLN A 120 -48.01 -26.65 -2.78
C GLN A 120 -49.45 -26.80 -2.29
N ILE A 121 -49.84 -26.10 -1.23
CA ILE A 121 -51.23 -26.10 -0.74
C ILE A 121 -52.17 -25.48 -1.78
N GLU A 122 -51.79 -24.34 -2.35
CA GLU A 122 -52.59 -23.63 -3.36
C GLU A 122 -52.87 -24.50 -4.60
N LEU A 123 -51.84 -25.14 -5.16
CA LEU A 123 -51.99 -26.06 -6.29
C LEU A 123 -52.89 -27.25 -5.95
N THR A 124 -52.73 -27.82 -4.75
CA THR A 124 -53.58 -28.92 -4.30
C THR A 124 -55.04 -28.46 -4.14
N ARG A 125 -55.26 -27.23 -3.64
CA ARG A 125 -56.60 -26.63 -3.51
C ARG A 125 -57.24 -26.41 -4.86
N LEU A 126 -56.47 -25.91 -5.82
CA LEU A 126 -56.94 -25.71 -7.19
C LEU A 126 -57.33 -27.04 -7.83
N TRP A 127 -56.50 -28.08 -7.69
CA TRP A 127 -56.83 -29.42 -8.18
C TRP A 127 -58.13 -29.95 -7.57
N ASN A 128 -58.31 -29.83 -6.25
CA ASN A 128 -59.55 -30.23 -5.58
C ASN A 128 -60.78 -29.43 -6.10
N ALA A 129 -60.62 -28.11 -6.26
CA ALA A 129 -61.68 -27.23 -6.77
C ALA A 129 -62.09 -27.58 -8.20
N GLN A 130 -61.13 -27.91 -9.08
CA GLN A 130 -61.39 -28.31 -10.47
C GLN A 130 -62.22 -29.59 -10.58
N HIS A 131 -62.22 -30.43 -9.54
CA HIS A 131 -63.04 -31.65 -9.47
C HIS A 131 -64.38 -31.44 -8.74
N GLY A 132 -64.70 -30.21 -8.29
CA GLY A 132 -65.90 -29.93 -7.52
C GLY A 132 -65.90 -30.53 -6.10
N GLY A 133 -64.72 -30.91 -5.59
CA GLY A 133 -64.53 -31.64 -4.34
C GLY A 133 -64.27 -33.14 -4.53
N VAL A 134 -63.70 -33.78 -3.51
CA VAL A 134 -63.38 -35.22 -3.52
C VAL A 134 -64.18 -35.93 -2.43
N TYR A 135 -64.87 -37.01 -2.78
CA TYR A 135 -65.56 -37.84 -1.80
C TYR A 135 -64.61 -38.81 -1.12
N VAL A 136 -64.69 -38.87 0.21
CA VAL A 136 -63.89 -39.80 1.03
C VAL A 136 -64.77 -40.52 2.05
N PRO A 137 -64.40 -41.74 2.49
CA PRO A 137 -65.14 -42.44 3.54
C PRO A 137 -65.25 -41.64 4.82
N VAL A 138 -66.43 -41.66 5.43
CA VAL A 138 -66.63 -41.14 6.77
C VAL A 138 -65.93 -42.05 7.77
N THR A 139 -65.04 -41.48 8.59
CA THR A 139 -64.30 -42.19 9.64
C THR A 139 -64.24 -41.35 10.90
N GLU A 140 -63.79 -41.89 12.03
CA GLU A 140 -63.58 -41.09 13.26
C GLU A 140 -62.73 -39.83 13.02
N LYS A 141 -61.73 -39.90 12.14
CA LYS A 141 -60.84 -38.79 11.80
C LYS A 141 -61.39 -37.89 10.69
N THR A 142 -62.37 -38.34 9.92
CA THR A 142 -62.93 -37.63 8.78
C THR A 142 -64.44 -37.62 8.88
N GLN A 143 -64.96 -36.58 9.54
CA GLN A 143 -66.38 -36.37 9.74
C GLN A 143 -66.96 -35.44 8.66
N PRO A 144 -68.26 -35.53 8.35
CA PRO A 144 -68.94 -34.57 7.49
C PRO A 144 -68.68 -33.12 7.91
N ASN A 145 -68.39 -32.25 6.95
CA ASN A 145 -68.11 -30.84 7.24
C ASN A 145 -69.41 -30.06 7.53
N PRO A 146 -69.67 -29.60 8.76
CA PRO A 146 -70.91 -28.91 9.09
C PRO A 146 -71.02 -27.52 8.45
N TYR A 147 -69.89 -26.94 8.02
CA TYR A 147 -69.83 -25.60 7.40
C TYR A 147 -69.91 -25.63 5.87
N LEU A 148 -70.06 -26.82 5.26
CA LEU A 148 -70.23 -26.96 3.82
C LEU A 148 -71.73 -27.00 3.47
N ASN A 149 -72.23 -25.91 2.88
CA ASN A 149 -73.57 -25.85 2.34
C ASN A 149 -73.59 -26.41 0.91
N ASP A 150 -73.80 -27.72 0.78
CA ASP A 150 -73.87 -28.43 -0.50
C ASP A 150 -74.92 -29.56 -0.38
N PRO A 151 -75.98 -29.58 -1.21
CA PRO A 151 -77.00 -30.63 -1.16
C PRO A 151 -76.46 -32.04 -1.38
N SER A 152 -75.33 -32.18 -2.11
CA SER A 152 -74.63 -33.44 -2.36
C SER A 152 -73.40 -33.60 -1.46
N ARG A 153 -73.35 -32.95 -0.28
CA ARG A 153 -72.22 -33.04 0.65
C ARG A 153 -71.94 -34.48 1.06
N ASP A 154 -72.98 -35.19 1.49
CA ASP A 154 -72.89 -36.56 2.00
C ASP A 154 -73.67 -37.50 1.09
N ILE A 155 -73.06 -38.61 0.69
CA ILE A 155 -73.67 -39.62 -0.17
C ILE A 155 -73.42 -41.01 0.39
N VAL A 156 -74.25 -41.97 -0.02
CA VAL A 156 -74.06 -43.38 0.29
C VAL A 156 -73.93 -44.14 -1.02
N THR A 157 -72.88 -44.94 -1.15
CA THR A 157 -72.68 -45.79 -2.33
C THR A 157 -73.70 -46.93 -2.38
N SER A 158 -73.82 -47.61 -3.53
CA SER A 158 -74.65 -48.83 -3.66
C SER A 158 -74.24 -49.97 -2.72
N GLU A 159 -72.99 -49.95 -2.23
CA GLU A 159 -72.45 -50.91 -1.28
C GLU A 159 -72.65 -50.49 0.19
N GLY A 160 -73.35 -49.38 0.45
CA GLY A 160 -73.61 -48.88 1.79
C GLY A 160 -72.46 -48.08 2.43
N ILE A 161 -71.39 -47.78 1.68
CA ILE A 161 -70.29 -46.94 2.18
C ILE A 161 -70.74 -45.48 2.23
N HIS A 162 -70.67 -44.88 3.43
CA HIS A 162 -70.92 -43.47 3.65
C HIS A 162 -69.71 -42.63 3.24
N LEU A 163 -69.92 -41.67 2.34
CA LEU A 163 -68.88 -40.76 1.87
C LEU A 163 -69.28 -39.30 2.17
N THR A 164 -68.30 -38.48 2.57
CA THR A 164 -68.43 -37.02 2.69
C THR A 164 -67.55 -36.32 1.67
N LYS A 165 -68.01 -35.19 1.14
CA LYS A 165 -67.26 -34.33 0.24
C LYS A 165 -66.21 -33.52 0.99
N ILE A 166 -64.97 -33.61 0.53
CA ILE A 166 -63.83 -32.79 0.98
C ILE A 166 -63.61 -31.68 -0.06
N ASN A 167 -64.09 -30.48 0.26
CA ASN A 167 -63.84 -29.29 -0.54
C ASN A 167 -62.44 -28.70 -0.25
N PRO A 168 -61.95 -27.72 -1.05
CA PRO A 168 -60.59 -27.18 -0.89
C PRO A 168 -60.32 -26.60 0.50
N ALA A 169 -61.30 -25.94 1.11
CA ALA A 169 -61.18 -25.37 2.45
C ALA A 169 -61.03 -26.46 3.52
N TYR A 170 -61.83 -27.52 3.47
CA TYR A 170 -61.75 -28.62 4.42
C TYR A 170 -60.46 -29.43 4.25
N MET A 171 -60.03 -29.66 3.01
CA MET A 171 -58.75 -30.31 2.70
C MET A 171 -57.56 -29.54 3.29
N THR A 172 -57.48 -28.22 3.09
CA THR A 172 -56.38 -27.41 3.66
C THR A 172 -56.35 -27.46 5.17
N ARG A 173 -57.52 -27.51 5.82
CA ARG A 173 -57.59 -27.70 7.27
C ARG A 173 -57.04 -29.05 7.71
N GLN A 174 -57.39 -30.14 7.03
CA GLN A 174 -56.84 -31.46 7.36
C GLN A 174 -55.32 -31.51 7.14
N ILE A 175 -54.81 -30.90 6.06
CA ILE A 175 -53.35 -30.76 5.83
C ILE A 175 -52.71 -29.98 6.98
N ALA A 176 -53.34 -28.88 7.41
CA ALA A 176 -52.87 -28.09 8.53
C ALA A 176 -52.88 -28.89 9.85
N GLU A 177 -53.95 -29.62 10.15
CA GLU A 177 -54.06 -30.47 11.33
C GLU A 177 -52.96 -31.55 11.35
N ILE A 178 -52.70 -32.22 10.21
CA ILE A 178 -51.62 -33.21 10.07
C ILE A 178 -50.24 -32.56 10.27
N SER A 179 -49.98 -31.42 9.62
CA SER A 179 -48.71 -30.69 9.72
C SER A 179 -48.44 -30.20 11.14
N ASN A 180 -49.47 -29.67 11.80
CA ASN A 180 -49.40 -29.15 13.16
C ASN A 180 -49.14 -30.27 14.17
N GLN A 181 -49.73 -31.46 13.99
CA GLN A 181 -49.46 -32.63 14.84
C GLN A 181 -48.01 -33.11 14.77
N GLN A 182 -47.36 -32.95 13.62
CA GLN A 182 -45.94 -33.31 13.43
C GLN A 182 -44.97 -32.24 13.97
N ASN A 183 -45.47 -31.08 14.43
CA ASN A 183 -44.69 -29.96 14.99
C ASN A 183 -43.58 -29.40 14.08
N ASP A 184 -43.59 -29.70 12.78
CA ASP A 184 -42.55 -29.28 11.85
C ASP A 184 -42.85 -27.92 11.20
N ILE A 185 -44.10 -27.69 10.81
CA ILE A 185 -44.57 -26.45 10.16
C ILE A 185 -46.00 -26.21 10.64
N LEU A 186 -46.27 -25.03 11.21
CA LEU A 186 -47.63 -24.67 11.58
C LEU A 186 -48.34 -23.99 10.42
N VAL A 187 -49.56 -24.42 10.12
CA VAL A 187 -50.37 -23.89 9.02
C VAL A 187 -51.70 -23.40 9.57
N HIS A 188 -52.14 -22.23 9.13
CA HIS A 188 -53.44 -21.71 9.47
C HIS A 188 -54.12 -21.07 8.25
N LEU A 189 -55.32 -21.57 7.93
CA LEU A 189 -56.21 -20.99 6.92
C LEU A 189 -57.07 -19.93 7.61
N THR A 190 -56.95 -18.67 7.18
CA THR A 190 -57.60 -17.55 7.87
C THR A 190 -58.23 -16.54 6.90
N SER A 191 -59.23 -15.80 7.38
CA SER A 191 -59.91 -14.73 6.64
C SER A 191 -60.45 -13.67 7.61
N LEU A 192 -60.57 -12.42 7.16
CA LEU A 192 -61.21 -11.34 7.92
C LEU A 192 -62.71 -11.60 8.18
N ASP A 193 -63.34 -12.45 7.36
CA ASP A 193 -64.75 -12.81 7.46
C ASP A 193 -64.92 -14.32 7.24
N PRO A 194 -64.56 -15.16 8.24
CA PRO A 194 -64.57 -16.61 8.10
C PRO A 194 -65.94 -17.22 8.46
N ILE A 195 -66.36 -18.22 7.68
CA ILE A 195 -67.57 -19.03 7.98
C ILE A 195 -67.36 -19.89 9.24
N ARG A 196 -66.12 -20.36 9.45
CA ARG A 196 -65.74 -21.14 10.63
C ARG A 196 -65.04 -20.22 11.65
N PRO A 197 -65.52 -20.12 12.90
CA PRO A 197 -64.93 -19.23 13.91
C PRO A 197 -63.44 -19.46 14.16
N GLU A 198 -62.97 -20.69 14.14
CA GLU A 198 -61.55 -20.99 14.42
C GLU A 198 -60.60 -20.57 13.28
N ASN A 199 -61.12 -20.02 12.18
CA ASN A 199 -60.31 -19.42 11.11
C ASN A 199 -60.16 -17.89 11.29
N TYR A 200 -60.65 -17.30 12.39
CA TYR A 200 -60.39 -15.89 12.68
C TYR A 200 -58.87 -15.65 12.82
N PRO A 201 -58.34 -14.57 12.21
CA PRO A 201 -56.92 -14.28 12.25
C PRO A 201 -56.49 -13.87 13.65
N ASP A 202 -55.24 -14.19 14.00
CA ASP A 202 -54.56 -13.45 15.05
C ASP A 202 -54.18 -12.03 14.61
N SER A 203 -53.64 -11.22 15.52
CA SER A 203 -53.30 -9.82 15.24
C SER A 203 -52.25 -9.65 14.13
N TRP A 204 -51.35 -10.61 13.96
CA TRP A 204 -50.33 -10.57 12.90
C TRP A 204 -50.93 -10.94 11.54
N GLU A 205 -51.77 -11.96 11.51
CA GLU A 205 -52.51 -12.42 10.33
C GLU A 205 -53.49 -11.36 9.84
N GLU A 206 -54.21 -10.70 10.76
CA GLU A 206 -55.16 -9.62 10.45
C GLU A 206 -54.43 -8.45 9.77
N ALA A 207 -53.28 -8.05 10.32
CA ALA A 207 -52.44 -7.01 9.73
C ALA A 207 -51.91 -7.41 8.35
N ALA A 208 -51.56 -8.68 8.15
CA ALA A 208 -51.11 -9.20 6.86
C ALA A 208 -52.25 -9.17 5.82
N LEU A 209 -53.44 -9.68 6.17
CA LEU A 209 -54.63 -9.67 5.31
C LEU A 209 -54.99 -8.26 4.84
N LYS A 210 -55.04 -7.29 5.77
CA LYS A 210 -55.29 -5.87 5.44
C LYS A 210 -54.20 -5.25 4.55
N SER A 211 -52.97 -5.77 4.59
CA SER A 211 -51.91 -5.32 3.68
C SER A 211 -52.04 -5.91 2.27
N PHE A 212 -52.58 -7.12 2.14
CA PHE A 212 -52.78 -7.76 0.85
C PHE A 212 -53.88 -7.08 0.04
N GLU A 213 -54.91 -6.56 0.69
CA GLU A 213 -55.92 -5.67 0.08
C GLU A 213 -55.30 -4.40 -0.53
N LYS A 214 -54.12 -3.99 -0.04
CA LYS A 214 -53.35 -2.83 -0.54
C LYS A 214 -52.31 -3.21 -1.59
N GLY A 215 -52.30 -4.46 -2.07
CA GLY A 215 -51.40 -4.93 -3.14
C GLY A 215 -50.10 -5.56 -2.67
N VAL A 216 -49.90 -5.76 -1.36
CA VAL A 216 -48.78 -6.58 -0.87
C VAL A 216 -48.99 -8.03 -1.30
N ARG A 217 -47.94 -8.69 -1.83
CA ARG A 217 -48.06 -10.06 -2.37
C ARG A 217 -47.85 -11.15 -1.33
N GLU A 218 -47.03 -10.87 -0.33
CA GLU A 218 -46.67 -11.80 0.73
C GLU A 218 -46.02 -11.04 1.88
N LYS A 219 -46.05 -11.62 3.08
CA LYS A 219 -45.43 -11.07 4.29
C LYS A 219 -44.58 -12.13 4.96
N ILE A 220 -43.40 -11.74 5.44
CA ILE A 220 -42.57 -12.58 6.30
C ILE A 220 -42.05 -11.80 7.49
N GLU A 221 -42.08 -12.41 8.68
CA GLU A 221 -41.57 -11.80 9.89
C GLU A 221 -41.08 -12.85 10.89
N LEU A 222 -40.06 -12.51 11.68
CA LEU A 222 -39.64 -13.34 12.82
C LEU A 222 -40.48 -12.96 14.04
N VAL A 223 -41.39 -13.84 14.45
CA VAL A 223 -42.32 -13.62 15.55
C VAL A 223 -41.99 -14.58 16.69
N LYS A 224 -42.13 -14.12 17.93
CA LYS A 224 -41.98 -14.95 19.13
C LYS A 224 -43.36 -15.48 19.56
N GLN A 225 -43.49 -16.79 19.71
CA GLN A 225 -44.68 -17.48 20.19
C GLN A 225 -44.26 -18.54 21.22
N ASP A 226 -44.81 -18.47 22.44
CA ASP A 226 -44.55 -19.42 23.54
C ASP A 226 -43.06 -19.73 23.78
N SER A 227 -42.25 -18.67 23.81
CA SER A 227 -40.78 -18.70 23.98
C SER A 227 -39.96 -19.23 22.80
N VAL A 228 -40.61 -19.68 21.74
CA VAL A 228 -39.97 -20.11 20.48
C VAL A 228 -40.13 -19.00 19.43
N HIS A 229 -39.10 -18.80 18.61
CA HIS A 229 -39.20 -17.89 17.47
C HIS A 229 -39.59 -18.67 16.22
N PHE A 230 -40.49 -18.10 15.42
CA PHE A 230 -40.93 -18.64 14.15
C PHE A 230 -40.74 -17.59 13.06
N PHE A 231 -40.29 -18.02 11.89
CA PHE A 231 -40.49 -17.22 10.69
C PHE A 231 -41.91 -17.45 10.21
N ARG A 232 -42.79 -16.47 10.41
CA ARG A 232 -44.17 -16.52 9.93
C ARG A 232 -44.21 -15.94 8.52
N TYR A 233 -44.57 -16.78 7.58
CA TYR A 233 -44.84 -16.44 6.18
C TYR A 233 -46.35 -16.42 5.96
N MET A 234 -46.85 -15.49 5.17
CA MET A 234 -48.25 -15.49 4.75
C MET A 234 -48.40 -14.91 3.35
N ALA A 235 -49.28 -15.51 2.56
CA ALA A 235 -49.69 -15.02 1.26
C ALA A 235 -51.24 -15.06 1.13
N PRO A 236 -51.82 -14.16 0.33
CA PRO A 236 -53.26 -14.10 0.11
C PRO A 236 -53.73 -15.25 -0.77
N LEU A 237 -54.94 -15.73 -0.48
CA LEU A 237 -55.72 -16.57 -1.38
C LEU A 237 -56.62 -15.67 -2.22
N THR A 238 -56.40 -15.65 -3.52
CA THR A 238 -57.21 -14.90 -4.48
C THR A 238 -58.33 -15.77 -5.04
N MET A 239 -59.49 -15.16 -5.28
CA MET A 239 -60.60 -15.85 -5.93
C MET A 239 -60.23 -16.21 -7.37
N GLN A 240 -60.39 -17.48 -7.72
CA GLN A 240 -60.23 -17.98 -9.09
C GLN A 240 -61.58 -18.38 -9.69
N GLU A 241 -61.63 -18.57 -11.00
CA GLU A 241 -62.87 -18.97 -11.70
C GLU A 241 -63.44 -20.29 -11.13
N SER A 242 -62.58 -21.27 -10.83
CA SER A 242 -63.00 -22.52 -10.20
C SER A 242 -63.62 -22.35 -8.82
N CYS A 243 -63.35 -21.23 -8.13
CA CYS A 243 -63.96 -20.93 -6.83
C CYS A 243 -65.43 -20.51 -6.95
N MET A 244 -65.86 -20.00 -8.11
CA MET A 244 -67.25 -19.56 -8.33
C MET A 244 -68.24 -20.72 -8.33
N GLN A 245 -67.77 -21.95 -8.60
CA GLN A 245 -68.60 -23.17 -8.55
C GLN A 245 -69.21 -23.43 -7.17
N CYS A 246 -68.53 -23.02 -6.09
CA CYS A 246 -69.00 -23.20 -4.70
C CYS A 246 -69.28 -21.88 -3.96
N HIS A 247 -68.89 -20.72 -4.52
CA HIS A 247 -68.99 -19.40 -3.88
C HIS A 247 -69.80 -18.38 -4.70
N HIS A 248 -70.64 -18.82 -5.64
CA HIS A 248 -71.46 -17.94 -6.48
C HIS A 248 -72.31 -16.92 -5.70
N GLU A 249 -72.78 -17.27 -4.50
CA GLU A 249 -73.61 -16.40 -3.64
C GLU A 249 -72.79 -15.38 -2.81
N SER A 250 -71.46 -15.47 -2.80
CA SER A 250 -70.60 -14.68 -1.89
C SER A 250 -70.39 -13.22 -2.30
N GLY A 251 -70.79 -12.83 -3.52
CA GLY A 251 -70.64 -11.46 -4.04
C GLY A 251 -69.19 -11.01 -4.29
N VAL A 252 -68.20 -11.87 -4.04
CA VAL A 252 -66.76 -11.56 -4.21
C VAL A 252 -66.32 -11.80 -5.65
N GLN A 253 -65.65 -10.82 -6.26
CA GLN A 253 -65.17 -10.90 -7.65
C GLN A 253 -63.92 -11.79 -7.78
N VAL A 254 -63.78 -12.42 -8.95
CA VAL A 254 -62.55 -13.12 -9.34
C VAL A 254 -61.36 -12.15 -9.28
N GLY A 255 -60.25 -12.59 -8.68
CA GLY A 255 -59.06 -11.78 -8.42
C GLY A 255 -59.05 -11.06 -7.07
N ALA A 256 -60.17 -10.97 -6.34
CA ALA A 256 -60.18 -10.38 -5.01
C ALA A 256 -59.57 -11.32 -3.95
N THR A 257 -58.94 -10.74 -2.93
CA THR A 257 -58.40 -11.48 -1.77
C THR A 257 -59.56 -11.97 -0.90
N ARG A 258 -59.68 -13.29 -0.72
CA ARG A 258 -60.74 -13.88 0.14
C ARG A 258 -60.24 -14.26 1.54
N GLY A 259 -58.93 -14.42 1.69
CA GLY A 259 -58.28 -14.83 2.92
C GLY A 259 -56.80 -15.04 2.67
N GLY A 260 -56.15 -15.83 3.51
CA GLY A 260 -54.75 -16.19 3.35
C GLY A 260 -54.41 -17.47 4.09
N ILE A 261 -53.21 -17.98 3.81
CA ILE A 261 -52.65 -19.11 4.54
C ILE A 261 -51.38 -18.61 5.22
N SER A 262 -51.36 -18.69 6.54
CA SER A 262 -50.15 -18.44 7.32
C SER A 262 -49.39 -19.75 7.54
N ILE A 263 -48.06 -19.64 7.49
CA ILE A 263 -47.11 -20.75 7.60
C ILE A 263 -46.04 -20.31 8.60
N SER A 264 -45.98 -20.95 9.76
CA SER A 264 -44.97 -20.67 10.78
C SER A 264 -43.87 -21.73 10.72
N LEU A 265 -42.67 -21.30 10.33
CA LEU A 265 -41.49 -22.14 10.20
C LEU A 265 -40.63 -22.05 11.47
N PRO A 266 -40.29 -23.18 12.13
CA PRO A 266 -39.42 -23.18 13.30
C PRO A 266 -38.05 -22.56 12.99
N SER A 267 -37.68 -21.52 13.75
CA SER A 267 -36.45 -20.77 13.47
C SER A 267 -35.18 -21.37 14.08
N GLN A 268 -35.28 -22.32 15.03
CA GLN A 268 -34.11 -22.71 15.85
C GLN A 268 -32.96 -23.24 15.01
N LYS A 269 -33.24 -24.15 14.06
CA LYS A 269 -32.20 -24.72 13.17
C LYS A 269 -31.57 -23.65 12.27
N MET A 270 -32.39 -22.74 11.74
CA MET A 270 -31.94 -21.66 10.86
C MET A 270 -31.08 -20.64 11.61
N LEU A 271 -31.53 -20.19 12.79
CA LEU A 271 -30.81 -19.23 13.64
C LEU A 271 -29.55 -19.84 14.28
N ALA A 272 -29.56 -21.14 14.61
CA ALA A 272 -28.38 -21.84 15.08
C ALA A 272 -27.31 -21.95 13.97
N ALA A 273 -27.71 -22.29 12.75
CA ALA A 273 -26.82 -22.29 11.59
C ALA A 273 -26.28 -20.87 11.30
N GLN A 274 -27.14 -19.86 11.37
CA GLN A 274 -26.75 -18.45 11.22
C GLN A 274 -25.70 -18.04 12.26
N THR A 275 -25.94 -18.34 13.54
CA THR A 275 -25.01 -18.03 14.64
C THR A 275 -23.68 -18.75 14.46
N LYS A 276 -23.70 -20.03 14.09
CA LYS A 276 -22.49 -20.81 13.79
C LYS A 276 -21.69 -20.19 12.64
N ASN A 277 -22.35 -19.81 11.55
CA ASN A 277 -21.69 -19.19 10.40
C ASN A 277 -21.09 -17.83 10.74
N LYS A 278 -21.81 -16.97 11.48
CA LYS A 278 -21.27 -15.70 11.97
C LYS A 278 -20.05 -15.88 12.86
N LYS A 279 -20.08 -16.84 13.79
CA LYS A 279 -18.94 -17.15 14.67
C LYS A 279 -17.71 -17.58 13.87
N ASN A 280 -17.87 -18.52 12.94
CA ASN A 280 -16.78 -19.00 12.09
C ASN A 280 -16.19 -17.87 11.24
N LEU A 281 -17.06 -17.05 10.66
CA LEU A 281 -16.67 -15.91 9.86
C LEU A 281 -15.91 -14.86 10.68
N PHE A 282 -16.37 -14.57 11.90
CA PHE A 282 -15.69 -13.66 12.81
C PHE A 282 -14.28 -14.15 13.15
N ILE A 283 -14.11 -15.43 13.48
CA ILE A 283 -12.80 -16.03 13.76
C ILE A 283 -11.89 -15.90 12.54
N LEU A 284 -12.38 -16.18 11.33
CA LEU A 284 -11.61 -16.03 10.10
C LEU A 284 -11.16 -14.57 9.89
N HIS A 285 -12.05 -13.60 10.07
CA HIS A 285 -11.72 -12.18 9.94
C HIS A 285 -10.69 -11.74 11.00
N LEU A 286 -10.78 -12.27 12.22
CA LEU A 286 -9.80 -12.00 13.27
C LEU A 286 -8.41 -12.53 12.88
N VAL A 287 -8.33 -13.77 12.36
CA VAL A 287 -7.06 -14.35 11.89
C VAL A 287 -6.46 -13.51 10.75
N VAL A 288 -7.28 -13.15 9.74
CA VAL A 288 -6.85 -12.29 8.64
C VAL A 288 -6.35 -10.95 9.17
N TYR A 289 -7.11 -10.30 10.06
CA TYR A 289 -6.76 -9.01 10.66
C TYR A 289 -5.40 -9.05 11.36
N LEU A 290 -5.17 -10.06 12.21
CA LEU A 290 -3.93 -10.24 12.95
C LEU A 290 -2.76 -10.51 12.01
N PHE A 291 -2.95 -11.37 11.00
CA PHE A 291 -1.91 -11.66 10.01
C PHE A 291 -1.52 -10.42 9.20
N GLY A 292 -2.50 -9.66 8.68
CA GLY A 292 -2.24 -8.42 7.95
C GLY A 292 -1.53 -7.37 8.82
N THR A 293 -1.92 -7.27 10.09
CA THR A 293 -1.27 -6.37 11.05
C THR A 293 0.18 -6.78 11.32
N ALA A 294 0.45 -8.07 11.52
CA ALA A 294 1.80 -8.59 11.70
C ALA A 294 2.69 -8.33 10.47
N CYS A 295 2.16 -8.53 9.26
CA CYS A 295 2.87 -8.20 8.03
C CYS A 295 3.20 -6.70 7.92
N LEU A 296 2.24 -5.82 8.22
CA LEU A 296 2.47 -4.37 8.22
C LEU A 296 3.58 -3.96 9.20
N LEU A 297 3.57 -4.53 10.41
CA LEU A 297 4.62 -4.30 11.40
C LEU A 297 5.98 -4.84 10.94
N PHE A 298 6.02 -6.05 10.39
CA PHE A 298 7.25 -6.65 9.86
C PHE A 298 7.86 -5.79 8.74
N PHE A 299 7.07 -5.38 7.74
CA PHE A 299 7.56 -4.54 6.64
C PHE A 299 8.03 -3.17 7.14
N HIS A 300 7.36 -2.59 8.12
CA HIS A 300 7.80 -1.34 8.76
C HIS A 300 9.15 -1.51 9.47
N SER A 301 9.31 -2.56 10.28
CA SER A 301 10.57 -2.87 10.97
C SER A 301 11.71 -3.15 9.97
N TYR A 302 11.43 -3.92 8.93
CA TYR A 302 12.38 -4.21 7.85
C TYR A 302 12.82 -2.94 7.12
N ALA A 303 11.87 -2.09 6.70
CA ALA A 303 12.18 -0.83 6.03
C ALA A 303 12.99 0.12 6.92
N SER A 304 12.63 0.21 8.20
CA SER A 304 13.34 1.05 9.18
C SER A 304 14.78 0.58 9.39
N PHE A 305 15.00 -0.73 9.48
CA PHE A 305 16.34 -1.31 9.59
C PHE A 305 17.21 -1.02 8.36
N HIS A 306 16.68 -1.19 7.14
CA HIS A 306 17.45 -0.92 5.93
C HIS A 306 17.73 0.57 5.74
N TYR A 307 16.79 1.44 6.12
CA TYR A 307 16.98 2.88 6.08
C TYR A 307 18.13 3.33 6.98
N THR A 308 18.17 2.85 8.24
CA THR A 308 19.23 3.22 9.18
C THR A 308 20.59 2.67 8.74
N ALA A 309 20.64 1.43 8.25
CA ALA A 309 21.84 0.83 7.69
C ALA A 309 22.41 1.62 6.50
N LEU A 310 21.53 2.10 5.60
CA LEU A 310 21.92 2.90 4.45
C LEU A 310 22.49 4.26 4.88
N VAL A 311 21.82 4.97 5.80
CA VAL A 311 22.29 6.26 6.33
C VAL A 311 23.65 6.09 7.02
N GLN A 312 23.86 5.01 7.78
CA GLN A 312 25.13 4.74 8.45
C GLN A 312 26.25 4.42 7.45
N SER A 313 25.96 3.65 6.40
CA SER A 313 26.91 3.36 5.32
C SER A 313 27.38 4.64 4.63
N GLN A 314 26.45 5.56 4.31
CA GLN A 314 26.80 6.86 3.72
C GLN A 314 27.68 7.71 4.66
N LYS A 315 27.36 7.76 5.95
CA LYS A 315 28.18 8.49 6.94
C LYS A 315 29.61 7.93 7.02
N LYS A 316 29.77 6.60 7.01
CA LYS A 316 31.10 5.95 7.01
C LYS A 316 31.87 6.25 5.73
N ALA A 317 31.21 6.22 4.58
CA ALA A 317 31.83 6.56 3.30
C ALA A 317 32.32 8.01 3.28
N ALA A 318 31.54 8.97 3.81
CA ALA A 318 31.94 10.38 3.87
C ALA A 318 33.21 10.62 4.71
N LEU A 319 33.37 9.90 5.83
CA LEU A 319 34.58 9.98 6.68
C LEU A 319 35.79 9.32 6.02
N ALA A 320 35.60 8.31 5.18
CA ALA A 320 36.69 7.59 4.51
C ALA A 320 37.47 8.43 3.49
N TYR A 321 36.96 9.60 3.07
CA TYR A 321 37.58 10.46 2.06
C TYR A 321 38.32 11.69 2.65
N ARG A 322 38.19 11.95 3.95
CA ARG A 322 38.85 13.08 4.61
C ARG A 322 40.07 12.63 5.40
N ASP A 323 41.08 13.49 5.49
CA ASP A 323 42.20 13.30 6.41
C ASP A 323 41.74 13.63 7.84
N ALA A 324 41.99 12.72 8.78
CA ALA A 324 41.47 12.82 10.15
C ALA A 324 42.04 14.01 10.94
N LEU A 325 43.26 14.46 10.62
CA LEU A 325 43.92 15.56 11.32
C LEU A 325 43.52 16.92 10.74
N THR A 326 43.53 17.04 9.41
CA THR A 326 43.44 18.34 8.71
C THR A 326 42.04 18.63 8.14
N GLY A 327 41.17 17.62 8.02
CA GLY A 327 39.79 17.77 7.51
C GLY A 327 39.68 18.03 6.00
N ILE A 328 40.80 18.17 5.29
CA ILE A 328 40.84 18.23 3.82
C ILE A 328 40.78 16.82 3.21
N ALA A 329 40.83 16.70 1.89
CA ALA A 329 40.82 15.39 1.24
C ALA A 329 42.04 14.56 1.66
N ASN A 330 41.88 13.24 1.81
CA ASN A 330 43.01 12.34 2.02
C ASN A 330 43.60 11.84 0.69
N ARG A 331 44.73 11.12 0.76
CA ARG A 331 45.40 10.52 -0.41
C ARG A 331 44.45 9.69 -1.29
N ARG A 332 43.54 8.92 -0.68
CA ARG A 332 42.56 8.13 -1.44
C ARG A 332 41.62 9.01 -2.26
N GLN A 333 41.06 10.06 -1.65
CA GLN A 333 40.20 11.00 -2.37
C GLN A 333 40.98 11.72 -3.48
N PHE A 334 42.25 12.05 -3.24
CA PHE A 334 43.13 12.61 -4.26
C PHE A 334 43.31 11.69 -5.46
N GLU A 335 43.69 10.42 -5.25
CA GLU A 335 43.91 9.45 -6.34
C GLU A 335 42.64 9.22 -7.17
N GLU A 336 41.49 9.04 -6.52
CA GLU A 336 40.19 8.87 -7.20
C GLU A 336 39.79 10.13 -8.00
N THR A 337 40.00 11.33 -7.43
CA THR A 337 39.69 12.60 -8.11
C THR A 337 40.61 12.86 -9.28
N LEU A 338 41.90 12.57 -9.13
CA LEU A 338 42.89 12.72 -10.18
C LEU A 338 42.56 11.81 -11.36
N ALA A 339 42.23 10.54 -11.11
CA ALA A 339 41.82 9.61 -12.16
C ALA A 339 40.53 10.05 -12.89
N LEU A 340 39.61 10.71 -12.19
CA LEU A 340 38.38 11.25 -12.76
C LEU A 340 38.65 12.49 -13.63
N GLU A 341 39.35 13.48 -13.09
CA GLU A 341 39.66 14.72 -13.80
C GLU A 341 40.64 14.49 -14.95
N TRP A 342 41.56 13.53 -14.85
CA TRP A 342 42.43 13.12 -15.94
C TRP A 342 41.64 12.61 -17.15
N ARG A 343 40.71 11.67 -16.93
CA ARG A 343 39.83 11.15 -17.99
C ARG A 343 38.97 12.26 -18.60
N ARG A 344 38.50 13.19 -17.76
CA ARG A 344 37.72 14.35 -18.22
C ARG A 344 38.55 15.26 -19.11
N ALA A 345 39.75 15.64 -18.66
CA ALA A 345 40.70 16.48 -19.38
C ALA A 345 41.11 15.87 -20.72
N LYS A 346 41.39 14.56 -20.76
CA LYS A 346 41.66 13.80 -21.98
C LYS A 346 40.53 13.92 -23.01
N ARG A 347 39.28 13.74 -22.57
CA ARG A 347 38.11 13.78 -23.46
C ARG A 347 37.86 15.16 -24.06
N ILE A 348 38.11 16.23 -23.30
CA ILE A 348 37.84 17.61 -23.74
C ILE A 348 39.09 18.32 -24.26
N ASN A 349 40.23 17.61 -24.38
CA ASN A 349 41.53 18.15 -24.73
C ASN A 349 41.91 19.41 -23.92
N ALA A 350 41.72 19.36 -22.60
CA ALA A 350 42.06 20.43 -21.67
C ALA A 350 43.31 20.10 -20.85
N PRO A 351 44.07 21.12 -20.39
CA PRO A 351 45.19 20.88 -19.49
C PRO A 351 44.68 20.47 -18.10
N ILE A 352 45.45 19.61 -17.45
CA ILE A 352 45.36 19.32 -16.02
C ILE A 352 46.71 19.65 -15.39
N SER A 353 46.67 20.34 -14.26
CA SER A 353 47.84 20.71 -13.49
C SER A 353 47.82 20.10 -12.11
N MET A 354 49.00 19.86 -11.57
CA MET A 354 49.22 19.38 -10.22
C MET A 354 50.23 20.26 -9.51
N ILE A 355 50.03 20.45 -8.21
CA ILE A 355 51.03 21.03 -7.32
C ILE A 355 51.32 20.01 -6.23
N MET A 356 52.56 19.54 -6.14
CA MET A 356 53.05 18.84 -4.95
C MET A 356 53.69 19.83 -4.00
N ILE A 357 53.38 19.73 -2.71
CA ILE A 357 53.73 20.70 -1.68
C ILE A 357 54.32 19.94 -0.50
N ASP A 358 55.41 20.46 0.05
CA ASP A 358 56.05 19.90 1.24
C ASP A 358 56.42 21.05 2.20
N ILE A 359 56.21 20.82 3.50
CA ILE A 359 56.59 21.77 4.54
C ILE A 359 58.09 21.68 4.79
N ASP A 360 58.78 22.78 4.53
CA ASP A 360 60.23 22.83 4.64
C ASP A 360 60.68 22.62 6.09
N HIS A 361 61.66 21.72 6.28
CA HIS A 361 62.25 21.40 7.60
C HIS A 361 61.24 20.91 8.66
N PHE A 362 60.10 20.32 8.26
CA PHE A 362 59.06 19.93 9.20
C PHE A 362 59.48 18.89 10.23
N LYS A 363 60.38 17.96 9.88
CA LYS A 363 60.97 17.02 10.84
C LYS A 363 61.70 17.78 11.97
N ASN A 364 62.55 18.74 11.63
CA ASN A 364 63.26 19.57 12.61
C ASN A 364 62.28 20.39 13.47
N PHE A 365 61.21 20.90 12.86
CA PHE A 365 60.14 21.58 13.60
C PHE A 365 59.51 20.66 14.65
N ASN A 366 59.16 19.42 14.27
CA ASN A 366 58.61 18.42 15.20
C ASN A 366 59.60 18.04 16.30
N ASP A 367 60.87 17.85 15.95
CA ASP A 367 61.91 17.48 16.90
C ASP A 367 62.16 18.60 17.93
N THR A 368 61.89 19.86 17.56
CA THR A 368 62.07 21.05 18.42
C THR A 368 60.84 21.37 19.28
N TYR A 369 59.65 21.37 18.67
CA TYR A 369 58.41 21.87 19.30
C TYR A 369 57.43 20.75 19.69
N GLY A 370 57.75 19.49 19.38
CA GLY A 370 56.93 18.32 19.64
C GLY A 370 55.81 18.08 18.62
N HIS A 371 55.35 16.83 18.55
CA HIS A 371 54.33 16.41 17.57
C HIS A 371 53.00 17.16 17.67
N GLN A 372 52.58 17.58 18.88
CA GLN A 372 51.35 18.37 19.04
C GLN A 372 51.44 19.74 18.35
N ALA A 373 52.59 20.42 18.45
CA ALA A 373 52.81 21.68 17.73
C ALA A 373 52.87 21.43 16.21
N GLY A 374 53.45 20.31 15.79
CA GLY A 374 53.43 19.84 14.40
C GLY A 374 52.03 19.67 13.84
N ASP A 375 51.17 18.99 14.59
CA ASP A 375 49.77 18.77 14.22
C ASP A 375 48.99 20.07 14.04
N GLU A 376 49.20 21.04 14.94
CA GLU A 376 48.61 22.38 14.81
C GLU A 376 49.18 23.16 13.63
N CYS A 377 50.47 23.00 13.32
CA CYS A 377 51.07 23.55 12.11
C CYS A 377 50.41 22.96 10.85
N LEU A 378 50.26 21.63 10.78
CA LEU A 378 49.61 20.95 9.65
C LEU A 378 48.17 21.40 9.44
N LYS A 379 47.39 21.56 10.52
CA LYS A 379 46.01 22.09 10.44
C LYS A 379 45.98 23.50 9.85
N LYS A 380 46.85 24.40 10.32
CA LYS A 380 46.93 25.78 9.81
C LYS A 380 47.36 25.83 8.34
N VAL A 381 48.37 25.05 7.97
CA VAL A 381 48.83 24.93 6.58
C VAL A 381 47.70 24.41 5.69
N ALA A 382 47.06 23.30 6.07
CA ALA A 382 45.95 22.72 5.33
C ALA A 382 44.79 23.69 5.13
N ALA A 383 44.41 24.43 6.18
CA ALA A 383 43.37 25.44 6.10
C ALA A 383 43.72 26.56 5.11
N VAL A 384 44.96 27.05 5.12
CA VAL A 384 45.42 28.09 4.17
C VAL A 384 45.45 27.57 2.73
N LEU A 385 45.96 26.35 2.51
CA LEU A 385 45.99 25.73 1.19
C LEU A 385 44.56 25.57 0.65
N ASN A 386 43.66 24.98 1.45
CA ASN A 386 42.27 24.75 1.08
C ASN A 386 41.51 26.06 0.80
N ASN A 387 41.69 27.10 1.62
CA ASN A 387 41.05 28.40 1.41
C ASN A 387 41.65 29.21 0.26
N THR A 388 42.80 28.79 -0.29
CA THR A 388 43.43 29.44 -1.43
C THR A 388 42.89 28.91 -2.76
N VAL A 389 42.38 27.67 -2.75
CA VAL A 389 41.70 27.03 -3.87
C VAL A 389 40.22 27.34 -3.83
N THR A 390 39.72 28.11 -4.80
CA THR A 390 38.34 28.62 -4.78
C THR A 390 37.47 28.11 -5.94
N ARG A 391 38.06 27.45 -6.94
CA ARG A 391 37.33 27.03 -8.13
C ARG A 391 36.65 25.67 -7.90
N PRO A 392 35.38 25.52 -8.31
CA PRO A 392 34.73 24.22 -8.35
C PRO A 392 35.46 23.26 -9.30
N GLY A 393 36.01 22.16 -8.78
CA GLY A 393 36.76 21.16 -9.54
C GLY A 393 38.23 21.04 -9.14
N ASP A 394 38.78 22.05 -8.48
CA ASP A 394 40.10 21.96 -7.86
C ASP A 394 40.00 21.25 -6.50
N LEU A 395 41.00 20.46 -6.14
CA LEU A 395 41.03 19.67 -4.90
C LEU A 395 42.35 19.87 -4.16
N VAL A 396 42.28 20.15 -2.86
CA VAL A 396 43.45 20.11 -1.95
C VAL A 396 43.37 18.86 -1.10
N ALA A 397 44.45 18.09 -1.05
CA ALA A 397 44.54 16.87 -0.27
C ALA A 397 45.84 16.81 0.54
N ARG A 398 45.81 16.12 1.68
CA ARG A 398 47.01 15.69 2.39
C ARG A 398 47.47 14.38 1.76
N TYR A 399 48.65 14.41 1.15
CA TYR A 399 49.19 13.29 0.39
C TYR A 399 49.87 12.26 1.30
N GLY A 400 50.57 12.72 2.34
CA GLY A 400 51.14 11.88 3.40
C GLY A 400 52.06 12.69 4.31
N GLY A 401 52.06 12.43 5.63
CA GLY A 401 52.93 13.17 6.56
C GLY A 401 52.71 14.70 6.47
N GLU A 402 53.75 15.41 6.05
CA GLU A 402 53.81 16.85 5.79
C GLU A 402 53.57 17.25 4.33
N GLU A 403 53.30 16.29 3.46
CA GLU A 403 53.09 16.48 2.03
C GLU A 403 51.61 16.75 1.72
N PHE A 404 51.37 17.74 0.86
CA PHE A 404 50.07 18.11 0.34
C PHE A 404 50.10 18.09 -1.18
N ALA A 405 48.95 17.78 -1.78
CA ALA A 405 48.79 17.78 -3.22
C ALA A 405 47.57 18.61 -3.61
N VAL A 406 47.68 19.29 -4.75
CA VAL A 406 46.58 20.08 -5.32
C VAL A 406 46.35 19.67 -6.76
N ILE A 407 45.11 19.29 -7.09
CA ILE A 407 44.65 19.02 -8.45
C ILE A 407 43.98 20.28 -8.98
N LEU A 408 44.36 20.71 -10.18
CA LEU A 408 43.82 21.91 -10.81
C LEU A 408 43.41 21.65 -12.26
N THR A 409 42.20 22.06 -12.64
CA THR A 409 41.75 22.00 -14.05
C THR A 409 42.11 23.28 -14.79
N THR A 410 43.41 23.65 -14.76
CA THR A 410 43.95 24.88 -15.36
C THR A 410 45.29 24.59 -16.05
N GLY A 411 45.73 25.50 -16.92
CA GLY A 411 47.07 25.44 -17.52
C GLY A 411 48.19 25.96 -16.60
N ASN A 412 49.44 25.77 -17.04
CA ASN A 412 50.67 26.00 -16.26
C ASN A 412 50.73 27.38 -15.60
N ARG A 413 50.43 28.46 -16.34
CA ARG A 413 50.44 29.83 -15.81
C ARG A 413 49.51 30.00 -14.60
N GLY A 414 48.31 29.42 -14.67
CA GLY A 414 47.34 29.48 -13.57
C GLY A 414 47.79 28.67 -12.35
N ALA A 415 48.37 27.49 -12.58
CA ALA A 415 48.90 26.64 -11.52
C ALA A 415 50.09 27.30 -10.81
N LEU A 416 51.01 27.89 -11.56
CA LEU A 416 52.15 28.65 -11.03
C LEU A 416 51.74 29.84 -10.17
N LEU A 417 50.78 30.65 -10.64
CA LEU A 417 50.26 31.78 -9.87
C LEU A 417 49.63 31.32 -8.55
N LEU A 418 48.89 30.21 -8.59
CA LEU A 418 48.28 29.65 -7.39
C LEU A 418 49.32 29.10 -6.41
N ALA A 419 50.33 28.38 -6.91
CA ALA A 419 51.45 27.88 -6.12
C ALA A 419 52.21 29.01 -5.43
N GLN A 420 52.52 30.09 -6.15
CA GLN A 420 53.16 31.28 -5.57
C GLN A 420 52.28 31.95 -4.52
N LYS A 421 50.97 32.03 -4.76
CA LYS A 421 50.00 32.59 -3.80
C LYS A 421 49.93 31.74 -2.53
N MET A 422 49.94 30.41 -2.65
CA MET A 422 49.99 29.49 -1.51
C MET A 422 51.27 29.72 -0.70
N ARG A 423 52.43 29.72 -1.36
CA ARG A 423 53.74 29.97 -0.73
C ARG A 423 53.74 31.26 0.10
N LEU A 424 53.35 32.37 -0.52
CA LEU A 424 53.32 33.68 0.13
C LEU A 424 52.33 33.74 1.30
N LYS A 425 51.16 33.09 1.18
CA LYS A 425 50.19 33.02 2.28
C LYS A 425 50.69 32.19 3.46
N ILE A 426 51.39 31.09 3.21
CA ILE A 426 52.00 30.29 4.28
C ILE A 426 53.11 31.08 4.96
N SER A 427 54.01 31.73 4.22
CA SER A 427 55.02 32.61 4.84
C SER A 427 54.39 33.71 5.70
N LYS A 428 53.24 34.27 5.27
CA LYS A 428 52.49 35.27 6.06
C LYS A 428 51.87 34.75 7.35
N LEU A 429 51.76 33.44 7.56
CA LEU A 429 51.32 32.89 8.85
C LEU A 429 52.35 33.14 9.97
N GLN A 430 53.62 33.38 9.61
CA GLN A 430 54.71 33.67 10.57
C GLN A 430 54.76 32.65 11.72
N ILE A 431 54.54 31.37 11.42
CA ILE A 431 54.67 30.28 12.41
C ILE A 431 56.15 30.14 12.71
N HIS A 432 56.58 30.54 13.90
CA HIS A 432 57.98 30.59 14.34
C HIS A 432 58.70 29.25 14.17
N HIS A 433 59.92 29.27 13.62
CA HIS A 433 60.81 28.11 13.50
C HIS A 433 62.28 28.58 13.64
N GLU A 434 62.92 28.24 14.75
CA GLU A 434 64.24 28.79 15.14
C GLU A 434 65.42 28.26 14.34
N LEU A 435 65.29 27.08 13.74
CA LEU A 435 66.39 26.33 13.13
C LEU A 435 66.60 26.61 11.63
N THR A 436 65.91 27.60 11.06
CA THR A 436 66.07 28.00 9.65
C THR A 436 66.86 29.30 9.54
N GLU A 437 68.07 29.22 8.99
CA GLU A 437 69.04 30.33 8.91
C GLU A 437 68.55 31.54 8.10
N SER A 438 67.67 31.33 7.12
CA SER A 438 67.18 32.39 6.21
C SER A 438 65.79 32.92 6.55
N ASP A 439 64.91 32.08 7.09
CA ASP A 439 63.50 32.39 7.35
C ASP A 439 63.16 31.88 8.76
N ARG A 440 62.98 32.75 9.76
CA ARG A 440 62.62 32.34 11.14
C ARG A 440 61.18 31.84 11.29
N HIS A 441 60.60 31.29 10.23
CA HIS A 441 59.22 30.82 10.18
C HIS A 441 59.07 29.63 9.22
N ILE A 442 58.00 28.86 9.39
CA ILE A 442 57.65 27.75 8.48
C ILE A 442 57.43 28.26 7.05
N THR A 443 58.04 27.56 6.10
CA THR A 443 57.92 27.79 4.66
C THR A 443 57.52 26.50 3.95
N ILE A 444 57.11 26.60 2.68
CA ILE A 444 56.76 25.45 1.86
C ILE A 444 57.49 25.49 0.52
N SER A 445 57.93 24.32 0.07
CA SER A 445 58.43 24.10 -1.29
C SER A 445 57.31 23.52 -2.15
N LEU A 446 57.25 23.96 -3.42
CA LEU A 446 56.17 23.55 -4.34
C LEU A 446 56.73 23.11 -5.69
N GLY A 447 56.31 21.94 -6.15
CA GLY A 447 56.54 21.43 -7.49
C GLY A 447 55.28 21.47 -8.33
N VAL A 448 55.29 22.20 -9.44
CA VAL A 448 54.15 22.33 -10.35
C VAL A 448 54.38 21.50 -11.60
N ALA A 449 53.40 20.72 -12.01
CA ALA A 449 53.41 20.06 -13.31
C ALA A 449 52.09 20.32 -14.05
N THR A 450 52.17 20.45 -15.37
CA THR A 450 50.99 20.59 -16.23
C THR A 450 51.14 19.67 -17.43
N GLN A 451 50.07 18.94 -17.74
CA GLN A 451 50.02 18.07 -18.90
C GLN A 451 48.69 18.21 -19.65
N TYR A 452 48.75 17.94 -20.94
CA TYR A 452 47.59 17.66 -21.78
C TYR A 452 47.50 16.14 -21.91
N PRO A 453 46.52 15.48 -21.29
CA PRO A 453 46.44 14.01 -21.35
C PRO A 453 46.33 13.52 -22.79
N ALA A 454 47.33 12.76 -23.24
CA ALA A 454 47.41 12.14 -24.57
C ALA A 454 46.96 10.66 -24.51
N SER A 455 46.95 9.98 -25.66
CA SER A 455 46.54 8.57 -25.76
C SER A 455 47.32 7.65 -24.82
N GLU A 456 48.64 7.83 -24.74
CA GLU A 456 49.56 6.97 -23.97
C GLU A 456 49.97 7.53 -22.59
N SER A 457 49.57 8.75 -22.24
CA SER A 457 50.00 9.34 -20.96
C SER A 457 49.11 8.91 -19.78
N SER A 458 49.71 8.82 -18.61
CA SER A 458 49.07 8.38 -17.37
C SER A 458 49.05 9.47 -16.28
N PRO A 459 48.09 9.41 -15.32
CA PRO A 459 48.12 10.30 -14.16
C PRO A 459 49.39 10.18 -13.31
N ALA A 460 50.05 9.02 -13.33
CA ALA A 460 51.28 8.76 -12.60
C ALA A 460 52.44 9.64 -13.11
N GLU A 461 52.53 9.86 -14.43
CA GLU A 461 53.53 10.76 -15.01
C GLU A 461 53.36 12.21 -14.53
N LEU A 462 52.12 12.67 -14.34
CA LEU A 462 51.86 14.01 -13.82
C LEU A 462 52.35 14.17 -12.37
N ILE A 463 52.12 13.15 -11.55
CA ILE A 463 52.63 13.10 -10.16
C ILE A 463 54.15 13.12 -10.18
N GLU A 464 54.77 12.24 -10.96
CA GLU A 464 56.23 12.12 -11.05
C GLU A 464 56.89 13.43 -11.51
N GLU A 465 56.29 14.14 -12.47
CA GLU A 465 56.80 15.42 -12.94
C GLU A 465 56.65 16.53 -11.89
N ALA A 466 55.56 16.52 -11.11
CA ALA A 466 55.37 17.44 -9.99
C ALA A 466 56.37 17.16 -8.86
N ASP A 467 56.62 15.89 -8.53
CA ASP A 467 57.61 15.47 -7.53
C ASP A 467 59.03 15.86 -7.93
N LYS A 468 59.41 15.65 -9.20
CA LYS A 468 60.71 16.11 -9.72
C LYS A 468 60.86 17.62 -9.63
N ALA A 469 59.79 18.37 -9.88
CA ALA A 469 59.79 19.83 -9.70
C ALA A 469 59.96 20.21 -8.22
N LEU A 470 59.25 19.52 -7.31
CA LEU A 470 59.34 19.76 -5.87
C LEU A 470 60.74 19.45 -5.34
N TYR A 471 61.34 18.35 -5.79
CA TYR A 471 62.70 17.97 -5.47
C TYR A 471 63.71 19.06 -5.86
N ARG A 472 63.57 19.65 -7.06
CA ARG A 472 64.39 20.80 -7.47
C ARG A 472 64.17 22.02 -6.58
N ALA A 473 62.92 22.33 -6.21
CA ALA A 473 62.62 23.43 -5.31
C ALA A 473 63.33 23.27 -3.95
N LYS A 474 63.34 22.04 -3.40
CA LYS A 474 64.04 21.71 -2.16
C LYS A 474 65.56 21.89 -2.29
N ASN A 475 66.17 21.38 -3.36
CA ASN A 475 67.62 21.43 -3.57
C ASN A 475 68.15 22.83 -3.89
N GLU A 476 67.33 23.68 -4.50
CA GLU A 476 67.73 25.05 -4.83
C GLU A 476 67.60 26.01 -3.63
N GLY A 477 67.33 25.51 -2.42
CA GLY A 477 67.28 26.32 -1.20
C GLY A 477 65.88 26.56 -0.64
N ARG A 478 64.90 25.70 -0.96
CA ARG A 478 63.55 25.66 -0.35
C ARG A 478 62.75 26.98 -0.48
N ASN A 479 61.58 27.08 0.16
CA ASN A 479 60.71 28.26 0.11
C ASN A 479 60.51 28.80 -1.31
N LYS A 480 60.28 27.92 -2.29
CA LYS A 480 60.14 28.32 -3.69
C LYS A 480 59.25 27.38 -4.49
N THR A 481 58.85 27.89 -5.64
CA THR A 481 58.09 27.14 -6.63
C THR A 481 58.99 26.80 -7.80
N ARG A 482 58.99 25.53 -8.21
CA ARG A 482 59.57 25.06 -9.47
C ARG A 482 58.49 24.40 -10.29
N TYR A 483 58.66 24.37 -11.61
CA TYR A 483 57.70 23.73 -12.50
C TYR A 483 58.39 22.83 -13.52
N ARG A 484 57.63 21.84 -14.02
CA ARG A 484 57.98 21.03 -15.18
C ARG A 484 56.79 20.93 -16.12
N GLY A 485 57.04 21.11 -17.41
CA GLY A 485 56.02 20.96 -18.44
C GLY A 485 56.61 21.27 -19.81
N ARG A 486 56.09 20.62 -20.86
CA ARG A 486 56.32 21.04 -22.25
C ARG A 486 55.46 22.28 -22.49
N GLU A 487 56.08 23.46 -22.61
CA GLU A 487 55.43 24.56 -23.31
C GLU A 487 55.29 24.14 -24.77
N LEU A 488 54.07 23.86 -25.20
CA LEU A 488 53.74 24.04 -26.61
C LEU A 488 53.76 25.55 -26.83
N TYR A 489 54.91 26.07 -27.26
CA TYR A 489 54.96 27.34 -27.98
C TYR A 489 53.95 27.21 -29.12
N MET A 490 52.79 27.86 -29.00
CA MET A 490 52.05 28.26 -30.19
C MET A 490 52.82 29.45 -30.74
N SER A 491 53.56 29.18 -31.81
CA SER A 491 54.07 30.16 -32.77
C SER A 491 52.98 31.14 -33.21
#